data_AF-A0A4Y9ZNM8-F1
#
_entry.id   AF-A0A4Y9ZNM8-F1
#
_cell.length_a   1.000
_cell.length_b   1.000
_cell.length_c   1.000
_cell.angle_alpha   90.00
_cell.angle_beta   90.00
_cell.angle_gamma   90.00
#
_symmetry.space_group_name_H-M   'P 1'
#
loop_
_entity.id
_entity.type
_entity.pdbx_description
1 polymer ?
#
loop_
_entity_poly.entity_id
_entity_poly.type
_entity_poly.pdbx_seq_one_letter_code
_entity_poly.pdbx_strand_id
1 'polypeptide(L)'
;MAAAAAAGKSSASPFAAMLRRSKFASYDPQIAQVYTAHGGDAHRGNWGFKRPLTLHRRDACVVVKSVDSREQQTEFRRADYDATFVRVWEDFGVEVKAREDWDFRTGSGRIGVGLDSDFALGTKDSKTLEKEWLEEAEEKVAEGNSQASGKASEEVVRKVREAASVPNIMAMSESQFQRYLEELRAERPKFKAYLEAHKEEQKKQEKVAAKKGLTLEFLSERARDLHHSPQSKAMEQRPHPNAGLTYAKASPLTNYFLTKPQPARIIGAKLGNGVGHPVSIGGMLSYGLSASAAPVLSSVPVRVSSARLFAAPRPVGDELSSLRAVKIETTLKEQAQTDSLRANLHRPGTRAYIERQQLVPAYNEKMRSRNKRSMVRLPQKPKPKPQAISKSLVSDLRGMITQP
;
A
#
# COMPACT_ATOMS: atom_id res chain seq x y z
N MET A 1 19.65 34.33 -39.08
CA MET A 1 20.58 33.25 -38.70
C MET A 1 20.77 33.28 -37.19
N ALA A 2 19.98 32.50 -36.44
CA ALA A 2 20.13 32.37 -35.00
C ALA A 2 21.07 31.20 -34.70
N ALA A 3 22.27 31.49 -34.21
CA ALA A 3 23.23 30.47 -33.79
C ALA A 3 22.71 29.79 -32.52
N ALA A 4 22.25 28.55 -32.65
CA ALA A 4 21.98 27.67 -31.52
C ALA A 4 23.31 27.36 -30.83
N ALA A 5 23.58 28.05 -29.73
CA ALA A 5 24.71 27.76 -28.85
C ALA A 5 24.52 26.33 -28.30
N ALA A 6 25.23 25.38 -28.88
CA ALA A 6 25.35 24.03 -28.34
C ALA A 6 25.99 24.15 -26.95
N ALA A 7 25.16 24.09 -25.91
CA ALA A 7 25.61 23.98 -24.53
C ALA A 7 26.39 22.66 -24.40
N GLY A 8 27.70 22.73 -24.61
CA GLY A 8 28.60 21.60 -24.41
C GLY A 8 28.39 21.07 -23.00
N LYS A 9 28.11 19.77 -22.89
CA LYS A 9 28.02 19.07 -21.60
C LYS A 9 29.39 19.23 -20.93
N SER A 10 29.55 20.22 -20.06
CA SER A 10 30.73 20.33 -19.22
C SER A 10 30.85 19.03 -18.44
N SER A 11 31.94 18.30 -18.66
CA SER A 11 32.19 17.07 -17.93
C SER A 11 32.21 17.41 -16.45
N ALA A 12 31.30 16.80 -15.69
CA ALA A 12 31.25 17.02 -14.25
C ALA A 12 32.63 16.68 -13.66
N SER A 13 33.15 17.53 -12.78
CA SER A 13 34.44 17.28 -12.15
C SER A 13 34.44 15.90 -11.47
N PRO A 14 35.59 15.18 -11.42
CA PRO A 14 35.68 13.89 -10.73
C PRO A 14 35.15 13.95 -9.28
N PHE A 15 35.38 15.07 -8.58
CA PHE A 15 34.83 15.31 -7.26
C PHE A 15 33.29 15.35 -7.24
N ALA A 16 32.66 16.09 -8.17
CA ALA A 16 31.20 16.13 -8.26
C ALA A 16 30.60 14.74 -8.56
N ALA A 17 31.29 13.93 -9.37
CA ALA A 17 30.89 12.55 -9.63
C ALA A 17 30.97 11.68 -8.37
N MET A 18 32.04 11.81 -7.58
CA MET A 18 32.17 11.11 -6.29
C MET A 18 31.13 11.58 -5.27
N LEU A 19 30.91 12.88 -5.15
CA LEU A 19 29.91 13.45 -4.24
C LEU A 19 28.51 12.91 -4.54
N ARG A 20 28.10 12.90 -5.82
CA ARG A 20 26.80 12.33 -6.25
C ARG A 20 26.62 10.86 -5.91
N ARG A 21 27.71 10.09 -5.80
CA ARG A 21 27.70 8.66 -5.44
C ARG A 21 27.90 8.41 -3.94
N SER A 22 28.21 9.45 -3.17
CA SER A 22 28.43 9.32 -1.74
C SER A 22 27.13 9.00 -0.99
N LYS A 23 27.23 8.30 0.14
CA LYS A 23 26.07 8.06 1.02
C LYS A 23 25.49 9.34 1.62
N PHE A 24 26.27 10.41 1.67
CA PHE A 24 25.79 11.71 2.11
C PHE A 24 24.88 12.35 1.06
N ALA A 25 25.09 12.11 -0.24
CA ALA A 25 24.23 12.66 -1.29
C ALA A 25 22.82 12.04 -1.33
N SER A 26 22.60 10.88 -0.71
CA SER A 26 21.26 10.33 -0.51
C SER A 26 20.51 10.95 0.68
N TYR A 27 21.16 11.81 1.47
CA TYR A 27 20.49 12.53 2.55
C TYR A 27 19.53 13.56 1.97
N ASP A 28 18.27 13.46 2.38
CA ASP A 28 17.23 14.43 2.08
C ASP A 28 16.54 14.81 3.40
N PRO A 29 16.57 16.09 3.82
CA PRO A 29 15.91 16.53 5.06
C PRO A 29 14.40 16.33 5.03
N GLN A 30 13.79 16.21 3.86
CA GLN A 30 12.35 15.97 3.71
C GLN A 30 11.98 14.50 3.89
N ILE A 31 12.96 13.59 3.94
CA ILE A 31 12.73 12.15 4.10
C ILE A 31 13.17 11.72 5.50
N ALA A 32 12.27 11.07 6.24
CA ALA A 32 12.53 10.52 7.57
C ALA A 32 13.39 9.24 7.52
N GLN A 33 14.57 9.31 6.89
CA GLN A 33 15.47 8.17 6.73
C GLN A 33 16.14 7.83 8.07
N VAL A 34 16.12 6.54 8.41
CA VAL A 34 16.81 6.01 9.59
C VAL A 34 18.25 5.67 9.23
N TYR A 35 19.18 6.27 9.95
CA TYR A 35 20.62 6.02 9.85
C TYR A 35 21.10 5.19 11.03
N THR A 36 22.08 4.32 10.77
CA THR A 36 22.73 3.47 11.77
C THR A 36 24.24 3.65 11.69
N ALA A 37 24.90 3.59 12.84
CA ALA A 37 26.35 3.52 12.96
C ALA A 37 26.75 2.21 13.64
N HIS A 38 27.96 1.72 13.36
CA HIS A 38 28.44 0.43 13.84
C HIS A 38 29.76 0.57 14.60
N GLY A 39 30.05 -0.41 15.47
CA GLY A 39 31.36 -0.59 16.10
C GLY A 39 31.89 0.63 16.87
N GLY A 40 33.14 1.00 16.58
CA GLY A 40 33.85 2.11 17.25
C GLY A 40 33.33 3.50 16.86
N ASP A 41 32.78 3.66 15.65
CA ASP A 41 32.21 4.94 15.19
C ASP A 41 30.99 5.32 16.04
N ALA A 42 30.09 4.35 16.28
CA ALA A 42 28.94 4.55 17.17
C ALA A 42 29.36 4.93 18.60
N HIS A 43 30.49 4.38 19.10
CA HIS A 43 31.03 4.72 20.41
C HIS A 43 31.66 6.12 20.46
N ARG A 44 32.15 6.64 19.34
CA ARG A 44 32.72 8.00 19.23
C ARG A 44 31.67 9.06 18.86
N GLY A 45 30.41 8.64 18.67
CA GLY A 45 29.37 9.52 18.13
C GLY A 45 29.62 9.89 16.66
N ASN A 46 30.43 9.13 15.91
CA ASN A 46 30.63 9.37 14.49
C ASN A 46 29.53 8.66 13.68
N TRP A 47 28.70 9.46 13.00
CA TRP A 47 27.57 8.97 12.19
C TRP A 47 27.76 9.26 10.70
N GLY A 48 28.93 9.75 10.29
CA GLY A 48 29.18 10.17 8.90
C GLY A 48 28.50 11.50 8.52
N PHE A 49 28.03 12.27 9.51
CA PHE A 49 27.53 13.64 9.33
C PHE A 49 28.62 14.68 9.64
N LYS A 50 28.30 15.96 9.46
CA LYS A 50 29.24 17.08 9.63
C LYS A 50 29.90 17.14 11.01
N ARG A 51 29.18 16.77 12.07
CA ARG A 51 29.64 16.80 13.47
C ARG A 51 29.30 15.48 14.18
N PRO A 52 30.08 15.05 15.19
CA PRO A 52 29.73 13.88 15.98
C PRO A 52 28.47 14.17 16.82
N LEU A 53 27.61 13.17 16.97
CA LEU A 53 26.39 13.25 17.78
C LEU A 53 26.69 12.84 19.22
N THR A 54 25.97 13.41 20.18
CA THR A 54 26.07 13.08 21.61
C THR A 54 25.57 11.67 21.96
N LEU A 55 25.11 10.91 20.97
CA LEU A 55 24.58 9.56 21.13
C LEU A 55 25.70 8.52 21.00
N HIS A 56 26.20 8.06 22.15
CA HIS A 56 27.29 7.08 22.27
C HIS A 56 26.75 5.67 22.63
N ARG A 57 25.94 5.06 21.76
CA ARG A 57 25.39 3.71 21.97
C ARG A 57 25.56 2.85 20.73
N ARG A 58 25.90 1.57 20.93
CA ARG A 58 25.88 0.56 19.86
C ARG A 58 24.44 0.36 19.35
N ASP A 59 24.33 0.10 18.05
CA ASP A 59 23.06 -0.19 17.34
C ASP A 59 21.97 0.86 17.56
N ALA A 60 22.38 2.10 17.86
CA ALA A 60 21.45 3.21 17.90
C ALA A 60 20.97 3.52 16.48
N CYS A 61 19.73 3.97 16.38
CA CYS A 61 19.13 4.43 15.14
C CYS A 61 18.77 5.91 15.28
N VAL A 62 19.10 6.73 14.29
CA VAL A 62 18.78 8.18 14.31
C VAL A 62 18.11 8.61 13.01
N VAL A 63 17.22 9.59 13.11
CA VAL A 63 16.69 10.34 11.96
C VAL A 63 17.22 11.77 12.09
N VAL A 64 17.88 12.25 11.04
CA VAL A 64 18.48 13.59 11.01
C VAL A 64 17.57 14.54 10.24
N LYS A 65 17.12 15.61 10.89
CA LYS A 65 16.24 16.63 10.30
C LYS A 65 17.05 17.68 9.53
N SER A 66 18.14 18.16 10.13
CA SER A 66 19.07 19.09 9.48
C SER A 66 20.50 18.74 9.86
N VAL A 67 21.39 18.68 8.86
CA VAL A 67 22.82 18.36 9.09
C VAL A 67 23.52 19.48 9.85
N ASP A 68 23.14 20.73 9.57
CA ASP A 68 23.70 21.92 10.20
C ASP A 68 22.59 22.96 10.34
N SER A 69 22.06 23.10 11.55
CA SER A 69 21.05 24.10 11.86
C SER A 69 21.67 25.50 11.92
N ARG A 70 20.83 26.53 12.07
CA ARG A 70 21.31 27.92 12.30
C ARG A 70 22.18 28.03 13.55
N GLU A 71 21.94 27.17 14.54
CA GLU A 71 22.71 27.06 15.79
C GLU A 71 24.01 26.26 15.60
N GLN A 72 24.29 25.86 14.36
CA GLN A 72 25.41 25.00 14.00
C GLN A 72 25.35 23.63 14.71
N GLN A 73 24.16 23.12 14.98
CA GLN A 73 23.99 21.79 15.56
C GLN A 73 23.33 20.87 14.54
N THR A 74 23.68 19.58 14.59
CA THR A 74 22.95 18.58 13.81
C THR A 74 21.67 18.25 14.55
N GLU A 75 20.52 18.61 13.98
CA GLU A 75 19.23 18.28 14.57
C GLU A 75 18.89 16.83 14.26
N PHE A 76 18.83 16.00 15.29
CA PHE A 76 18.49 14.59 15.16
C PHE A 76 17.51 14.15 16.24
N ARG A 77 16.78 13.08 15.95
CA ARG A 77 15.97 12.35 16.92
C ARG A 77 16.35 10.87 16.93
N ARG A 78 16.08 10.21 18.05
CA ARG A 78 16.19 8.75 18.14
C ARG A 78 15.09 8.09 17.32
N ALA A 79 15.46 7.06 16.56
CA ALA A 79 14.59 6.28 15.70
C ALA A 79 14.62 4.77 16.04
N ASP A 80 15.01 4.43 17.27
CA ASP A 80 15.05 3.05 17.76
C ASP A 80 13.69 2.34 17.62
N TYR A 81 12.60 3.08 17.88
CA TYR A 81 11.24 2.57 17.70
C TYR A 81 10.98 2.20 16.24
N ASP A 82 11.36 3.05 15.29
CA ASP A 82 11.09 2.83 13.87
C ASP A 82 11.84 1.57 13.38
N ALA A 83 13.11 1.42 13.75
CA ALA A 83 13.91 0.24 13.40
C ALA A 83 13.37 -1.04 14.07
N THR A 84 12.99 -0.97 15.35
CA THR A 84 12.47 -2.13 16.08
C THR A 84 11.09 -2.51 15.57
N PHE A 85 10.23 -1.54 15.25
CA PHE A 85 8.92 -1.76 14.68
C PHE A 85 9.00 -2.56 13.38
N VAL A 86 9.90 -2.20 12.45
CA VAL A 86 10.06 -2.93 11.19
C VAL A 86 10.50 -4.37 11.44
N ARG A 87 11.50 -4.60 12.32
CA ARG A 87 11.97 -5.96 12.66
C ARG A 87 10.87 -6.82 13.28
N VAL A 88 10.15 -6.25 14.25
CA VAL A 88 9.04 -6.91 14.92
C VAL A 88 7.91 -7.21 13.93
N TRP A 89 7.68 -6.32 12.98
CA TRP A 89 6.68 -6.51 11.94
C TRP A 89 7.06 -7.65 10.97
N GLU A 90 8.33 -7.71 10.56
CA GLU A 90 8.89 -8.81 9.77
C GLU A 90 8.73 -10.16 10.50
N ASP A 91 8.97 -10.19 11.81
CA ASP A 91 8.83 -11.40 12.64
C ASP A 91 7.39 -11.95 12.67
N PHE A 92 6.37 -11.10 12.47
CA PHE A 92 4.99 -11.58 12.37
C PHE A 92 4.71 -12.31 11.06
N GLY A 93 5.43 -11.99 9.98
CA GLY A 93 5.23 -12.60 8.67
C GLY A 93 3.80 -12.46 8.11
N VAL A 94 3.07 -11.42 8.50
CA VAL A 94 1.69 -11.18 8.04
C VAL A 94 1.68 -10.14 6.95
N GLU A 95 0.99 -10.44 5.84
CA GLU A 95 0.74 -9.46 4.79
C GLU A 95 -0.20 -8.35 5.29
N VAL A 96 0.24 -7.11 5.10
CA VAL A 96 -0.56 -5.92 5.36
C VAL A 96 -1.44 -5.64 4.16
N LYS A 97 -2.77 -5.65 4.36
CA LYS A 97 -3.73 -5.25 3.34
C LYS A 97 -4.13 -3.79 3.51
N ALA A 98 -4.19 -3.04 2.41
CA ALA A 98 -4.77 -1.70 2.43
C ALA A 98 -6.24 -1.76 2.88
N ARG A 99 -6.69 -0.77 3.66
CA ARG A 99 -8.10 -0.62 4.03
C ARG A 99 -8.59 0.77 3.63
N GLU A 100 -9.78 0.81 3.03
CA GLU A 100 -10.60 2.01 2.78
C GLU A 100 -9.79 3.21 2.29
N ASP A 101 -9.50 4.18 3.17
CA ASP A 101 -8.83 5.44 2.86
C ASP A 101 -7.46 5.28 2.22
N TRP A 102 -6.66 4.31 2.68
CA TRP A 102 -5.36 4.06 2.08
C TRP A 102 -5.51 3.52 0.65
N ASP A 103 -6.50 2.67 0.46
CA ASP A 103 -6.85 2.07 -0.83
C ASP A 103 -7.39 3.12 -1.82
N PHE A 104 -8.08 4.14 -1.29
CA PHE A 104 -8.45 5.33 -2.06
C PHE A 104 -7.23 6.19 -2.39
N ARG A 105 -6.27 6.32 -1.47
CA ARG A 105 -5.05 7.13 -1.67
C ARG A 105 -4.12 6.56 -2.72
N THR A 106 -3.92 5.24 -2.71
CA THR A 106 -3.12 4.49 -3.67
C THR A 106 -3.81 4.32 -5.02
N GLY A 107 -5.11 4.63 -5.12
CA GLY A 107 -5.92 4.34 -6.30
C GLY A 107 -6.14 2.84 -6.52
N SER A 108 -5.63 1.96 -5.64
CA SER A 108 -5.70 0.51 -5.78
C SER A 108 -7.09 -0.05 -5.48
N GLY A 109 -7.93 0.66 -4.73
CA GLY A 109 -9.21 0.10 -4.27
C GLY A 109 -10.26 -0.14 -5.35
N ARG A 110 -9.98 0.27 -6.58
CA ARG A 110 -10.82 -0.03 -7.75
C ARG A 110 -10.18 -0.99 -8.73
N ILE A 111 -8.86 -1.10 -8.69
CA ILE A 111 -8.10 -1.98 -9.56
C ILE A 111 -7.76 -3.18 -8.70
N GLY A 112 -8.68 -4.15 -8.68
CA GLY A 112 -8.43 -5.48 -8.14
C GLY A 112 -7.41 -6.22 -9.00
N VAL A 113 -6.24 -5.62 -9.20
CA VAL A 113 -5.07 -6.25 -9.76
C VAL A 113 -4.69 -7.27 -8.70
N GLY A 114 -5.23 -8.48 -8.82
CA GLY A 114 -4.75 -9.66 -8.14
C GLY A 114 -3.39 -10.03 -8.68
N LEU A 115 -2.45 -9.08 -8.71
CA LEU A 115 -1.06 -9.36 -9.03
C LEU A 115 -0.61 -10.33 -7.94
N ASP A 116 -0.31 -11.55 -8.36
CA ASP A 116 0.32 -12.53 -7.50
C ASP A 116 1.75 -12.07 -7.24
N SER A 117 1.83 -11.16 -6.28
CA SER A 117 2.96 -10.38 -5.82
C SER A 117 3.49 -9.38 -6.84
N ASP A 118 3.49 -8.11 -6.44
CA ASP A 118 4.24 -7.04 -7.10
C ASP A 118 5.76 -7.33 -7.21
N PHE A 119 6.22 -8.47 -6.68
CA PHE A 119 7.60 -8.91 -6.59
C PHE A 119 7.89 -10.27 -7.21
N ALA A 120 6.91 -11.08 -7.63
CA ALA A 120 7.16 -12.29 -8.44
C ALA A 120 7.34 -11.89 -9.90
N LEU A 121 8.35 -11.04 -10.15
CA LEU A 121 8.96 -10.94 -11.46
C LEU A 121 9.85 -12.17 -11.64
N GLY A 122 9.19 -13.27 -11.97
CA GLY A 122 9.76 -14.55 -12.38
C GLY A 122 8.60 -15.41 -12.83
N THR A 123 7.92 -15.09 -13.93
CA THR A 123 8.33 -15.67 -15.23
C THR A 123 7.64 -14.98 -16.43
N LYS A 124 6.85 -13.93 -16.22
CA LYS A 124 6.08 -13.31 -17.29
C LYS A 124 6.20 -11.80 -17.21
N ASP A 125 6.75 -11.20 -18.27
CA ASP A 125 6.73 -9.76 -18.51
C ASP A 125 5.33 -9.20 -18.17
N SER A 126 5.26 -7.95 -17.71
CA SER A 126 3.97 -7.28 -17.47
C SER A 126 3.01 -7.39 -18.66
N LYS A 127 3.55 -7.50 -19.88
CA LYS A 127 2.83 -7.75 -21.13
C LYS A 127 2.23 -9.16 -21.23
N THR A 128 2.90 -10.20 -20.74
CA THR A 128 2.38 -11.58 -20.74
C THR A 128 1.37 -11.81 -19.63
N LEU A 129 1.53 -11.17 -18.46
CA LEU A 129 0.47 -11.14 -17.44
C LEU A 129 -0.77 -10.39 -17.93
N GLU A 130 -0.60 -9.26 -18.61
CA GLU A 130 -1.69 -8.57 -19.30
C GLU A 130 -2.39 -9.49 -20.29
N LYS A 131 -1.62 -10.26 -21.09
CA LYS A 131 -2.16 -11.20 -22.06
C LYS A 131 -2.91 -12.36 -21.42
N GLU A 132 -2.39 -12.97 -20.36
CA GLU A 132 -3.07 -14.07 -19.66
C GLU A 132 -4.32 -13.60 -18.92
N TRP A 133 -4.33 -12.36 -18.44
CA TRP A 133 -5.51 -11.77 -17.85
C TRP A 133 -6.57 -11.45 -18.89
N LEU A 134 -6.15 -11.03 -20.07
CA LEU A 134 -7.03 -10.90 -21.23
C LEU A 134 -7.60 -12.28 -21.61
N GLU A 135 -6.78 -13.32 -21.68
CA GLU A 135 -7.20 -14.70 -22.00
C GLU A 135 -8.15 -15.27 -20.92
N GLU A 136 -7.88 -15.11 -19.62
CA GLU A 136 -8.74 -15.58 -18.53
C GLU A 136 -10.06 -14.78 -18.44
N ALA A 137 -10.02 -13.48 -18.72
CA ALA A 137 -11.23 -12.65 -18.82
C ALA A 137 -12.06 -12.99 -20.07
N GLU A 138 -11.41 -13.34 -21.18
CA GLU A 138 -12.06 -13.86 -22.39
C GLU A 138 -12.72 -15.22 -22.13
N GLU A 139 -12.05 -16.13 -21.41
CA GLU A 139 -12.59 -17.46 -21.06
C GLU A 139 -13.82 -17.35 -20.13
N LYS A 140 -13.75 -16.49 -19.10
CA LYS A 140 -14.89 -16.22 -18.18
C LYS A 140 -16.06 -15.53 -18.87
N VAL A 141 -15.83 -14.79 -19.95
CA VAL A 141 -16.91 -14.20 -20.77
C VAL A 141 -17.40 -15.18 -21.85
N ALA A 142 -16.56 -16.10 -22.32
CA ALA A 142 -16.98 -17.18 -23.21
C ALA A 142 -17.99 -18.11 -22.53
N GLU A 143 -17.88 -18.32 -21.20
CA GLU A 143 -18.88 -19.04 -20.40
C GLU A 143 -20.17 -18.23 -20.14
N GLY A 144 -20.20 -16.93 -20.47
CA GLY A 144 -21.30 -16.02 -20.20
C GLY A 144 -21.54 -14.99 -21.31
N ASN A 145 -22.15 -15.44 -22.41
CA ASN A 145 -22.65 -14.61 -23.52
C ASN A 145 -21.56 -13.83 -24.29
N SER A 146 -20.96 -14.55 -25.25
CA SER A 146 -19.88 -14.13 -26.12
C SER A 146 -20.35 -13.27 -27.29
N GLN A 147 -19.87 -12.01 -27.36
CA GLN A 147 -19.46 -11.37 -28.62
C GLN A 147 -18.82 -9.96 -28.48
N ALA A 148 -18.57 -9.43 -27.27
CA ALA A 148 -18.09 -8.04 -27.13
C ALA A 148 -16.98 -7.76 -26.08
N SER A 149 -16.31 -8.75 -25.48
CA SER A 149 -15.51 -8.48 -24.26
C SER A 149 -13.99 -8.29 -24.40
N GLY A 150 -13.31 -8.86 -25.40
CA GLY A 150 -11.83 -8.84 -25.45
C GLY A 150 -11.23 -7.44 -25.62
N LYS A 151 -11.78 -6.61 -26.53
CA LYS A 151 -11.33 -5.21 -26.68
C LYS A 151 -11.75 -4.32 -25.51
N ALA A 152 -12.88 -4.64 -24.87
CA ALA A 152 -13.40 -3.84 -23.76
C ALA A 152 -12.55 -4.00 -22.48
N SER A 153 -11.98 -5.18 -22.22
CA SER A 153 -11.17 -5.41 -21.02
C SER A 153 -9.80 -4.72 -21.10
N GLU A 154 -9.12 -4.77 -22.25
CA GLU A 154 -7.83 -4.09 -22.45
C GLU A 154 -7.98 -2.56 -22.37
N GLU A 155 -9.01 -2.03 -23.02
CA GLU A 155 -9.33 -0.60 -22.96
C GLU A 155 -9.70 -0.18 -21.53
N VAL A 156 -10.40 -1.02 -20.77
CA VAL A 156 -10.69 -0.76 -19.35
C VAL A 156 -9.41 -0.76 -18.51
N VAL A 157 -8.51 -1.73 -18.66
CA VAL A 157 -7.24 -1.77 -17.90
C VAL A 157 -6.37 -0.56 -18.22
N ARG A 158 -6.26 -0.21 -19.51
CA ARG A 158 -5.55 0.99 -19.97
C ARG A 158 -6.16 2.27 -19.37
N LYS A 159 -7.47 2.44 -19.49
CA LYS A 159 -8.20 3.60 -18.90
C LYS A 159 -8.03 3.67 -17.38
N VAL A 160 -7.94 2.53 -16.72
CA VAL A 160 -7.75 2.44 -15.27
C VAL A 160 -6.32 2.79 -14.86
N ARG A 161 -5.31 2.41 -15.64
CA ARG A 161 -3.91 2.87 -15.44
C ARG A 161 -3.74 4.35 -15.75
N GLU A 162 -4.39 4.84 -16.80
CA GLU A 162 -4.38 6.25 -17.17
C GLU A 162 -5.11 7.08 -16.08
N ALA A 163 -6.20 6.56 -15.51
CA ALA A 163 -6.87 7.17 -14.36
C ALA A 163 -6.00 7.21 -13.08
N ALA A 164 -5.03 6.29 -12.92
CA ALA A 164 -4.11 6.29 -11.79
C ALA A 164 -3.06 7.42 -11.86
N SER A 165 -2.85 8.01 -13.04
CA SER A 165 -1.92 9.12 -13.25
C SER A 165 -2.50 10.46 -12.77
N VAL A 166 -3.82 10.55 -12.62
CA VAL A 166 -4.49 11.79 -12.18
C VAL A 166 -4.19 12.02 -10.69
N PRO A 167 -3.80 13.26 -10.29
CA PRO A 167 -3.63 13.61 -8.89
C PRO A 167 -4.82 13.21 -8.04
N ASN A 168 -4.57 12.61 -6.87
CA ASN A 168 -5.63 12.12 -6.01
C ASN A 168 -6.37 13.26 -5.31
N ILE A 169 -7.48 13.69 -5.90
CA ILE A 169 -8.33 14.79 -5.42
C ILE A 169 -8.77 14.58 -3.97
N MET A 170 -9.07 13.33 -3.58
CA MET A 170 -9.55 13.02 -2.22
C MET A 170 -8.45 13.11 -1.16
N ALA A 171 -7.17 13.11 -1.58
CA ALA A 171 -6.04 13.21 -0.67
C ALA A 171 -5.53 14.65 -0.48
N MET A 172 -5.99 15.59 -1.31
CA MET A 172 -5.57 16.99 -1.26
C MET A 172 -6.19 17.72 -0.06
N SER A 173 -5.43 18.61 0.55
CA SER A 173 -6.00 19.63 1.43
C SER A 173 -6.87 20.61 0.63
N GLU A 174 -7.78 21.33 1.30
CA GLU A 174 -8.68 22.27 0.64
C GLU A 174 -7.93 23.36 -0.15
N SER A 175 -6.82 23.87 0.38
CA SER A 175 -5.99 24.88 -0.29
C SER A 175 -5.27 24.30 -1.52
N GLN A 176 -4.75 23.08 -1.43
CA GLN A 176 -4.16 22.37 -2.56
C GLN A 176 -5.21 22.11 -3.65
N PHE A 177 -6.42 21.72 -3.24
CA PHE A 177 -7.51 21.49 -4.16
C PHE A 177 -7.94 22.78 -4.87
N GLN A 178 -8.02 23.92 -4.16
CA GLN A 178 -8.31 25.22 -4.78
C GLN A 178 -7.25 25.62 -5.82
N ARG A 179 -5.96 25.50 -5.49
CA ARG A 179 -4.86 25.75 -6.45
C ARG A 179 -4.97 24.83 -7.67
N TYR A 180 -5.24 23.56 -7.44
CA TYR A 180 -5.46 22.59 -8.51
C TYR A 180 -6.65 22.97 -9.41
N LEU A 181 -7.74 23.49 -8.83
CA LEU A 181 -8.88 23.99 -9.60
C LEU A 181 -8.55 25.24 -10.42
N GLU A 182 -7.73 26.16 -9.89
CA GLU A 182 -7.28 27.33 -10.64
C GLU A 182 -6.41 26.93 -11.84
N GLU A 183 -5.49 26.00 -11.65
CA GLU A 183 -4.69 25.41 -12.74
C GLU A 183 -5.59 24.75 -13.80
N LEU A 184 -6.60 23.98 -13.37
CA LEU A 184 -7.57 23.38 -14.29
C LEU A 184 -8.42 24.41 -15.04
N ARG A 185 -8.78 25.52 -14.38
CA ARG A 185 -9.52 26.62 -15.02
C ARG A 185 -8.68 27.29 -16.10
N ALA A 186 -7.38 27.48 -15.87
CA ALA A 186 -6.47 28.05 -16.86
C ALA A 186 -6.36 27.17 -18.12
N GLU A 187 -6.59 25.86 -18.00
CA GLU A 187 -6.53 24.91 -19.12
C GLU A 187 -7.86 24.68 -19.86
N ARG A 188 -8.93 25.39 -19.48
CA ARG A 188 -10.22 25.38 -20.19
C ARG A 188 -10.13 25.52 -21.72
N PRO A 189 -9.32 26.42 -22.31
CA PRO A 189 -9.24 26.51 -23.77
C PRO A 189 -8.68 25.23 -24.41
N LYS A 190 -7.71 24.58 -23.78
CA LYS A 190 -7.18 23.28 -24.24
C LYS A 190 -8.24 22.20 -24.17
N PHE A 191 -9.02 22.18 -23.09
CA PHE A 191 -10.14 21.24 -22.96
C PHE A 191 -11.25 21.49 -23.99
N LYS A 192 -11.55 22.75 -24.34
CA LYS A 192 -12.52 23.07 -25.41
C LYS A 192 -12.03 22.53 -26.76
N ALA A 193 -10.76 22.76 -27.11
CA ALA A 193 -10.15 22.22 -28.32
C ALA A 193 -10.17 20.68 -28.33
N TYR A 194 -9.89 20.04 -27.18
CA TYR A 194 -10.00 18.59 -27.02
C TYR A 194 -11.42 18.07 -27.29
N LEU A 195 -12.44 18.75 -26.76
CA LEU A 195 -13.84 18.40 -27.01
C LEU A 195 -14.24 18.59 -28.47
N GLU A 196 -13.65 19.55 -29.18
CA GLU A 196 -13.91 19.75 -30.61
C GLU A 196 -13.31 18.63 -31.45
N ALA A 197 -12.05 18.26 -31.20
CA ALA A 197 -11.41 17.11 -31.85
C ALA A 197 -12.19 15.80 -31.63
N HIS A 198 -12.62 15.53 -30.40
CA HIS A 198 -13.40 14.32 -30.09
C HIS A 198 -14.83 14.35 -30.66
N LYS A 199 -15.43 15.53 -30.87
CA LYS A 199 -16.71 15.63 -31.59
C LYS A 199 -16.57 15.23 -33.05
N GLU A 200 -15.45 15.55 -33.70
CA GLU A 200 -15.20 15.14 -35.08
C GLU A 200 -14.99 13.63 -35.20
N GLU A 201 -14.31 13.02 -34.23
CA GLU A 201 -14.17 11.55 -34.14
C GLU A 201 -15.51 10.86 -33.83
N GLN A 202 -16.32 11.41 -32.92
CA GLN A 202 -17.64 10.87 -32.60
C GLN A 202 -18.65 11.05 -33.74
N LYS A 203 -18.55 12.09 -34.57
CA LYS A 203 -19.38 12.19 -35.80
C LYS A 203 -19.10 11.04 -36.78
N LYS A 204 -17.87 10.49 -36.76
CA LYS A 204 -17.49 9.32 -37.57
C LYS A 204 -17.93 8.00 -36.93
N GLN A 205 -18.09 7.98 -35.61
CA GLN A 205 -18.54 6.82 -34.84
C GLN A 205 -19.97 7.06 -34.34
N GLU A 206 -20.96 6.81 -35.21
CA GLU A 206 -22.36 7.01 -34.85
C GLU A 206 -22.77 6.22 -33.59
N LYS A 207 -23.22 6.99 -32.60
CA LYS A 207 -24.00 6.63 -31.39
C LYS A 207 -23.22 6.16 -30.14
N VAL A 208 -23.51 6.94 -29.08
CA VAL A 208 -23.64 6.57 -27.65
C VAL A 208 -22.34 6.50 -26.83
N ALA A 209 -22.08 7.54 -26.02
CA ALA A 209 -22.22 7.49 -24.55
C ALA A 209 -21.51 8.66 -23.85
N ALA A 210 -22.26 9.32 -22.96
CA ALA A 210 -21.84 10.09 -21.78
C ALA A 210 -20.59 11.00 -21.85
N LYS A 211 -20.84 12.32 -21.93
CA LYS A 211 -19.90 13.43 -21.67
C LYS A 211 -19.01 13.29 -20.41
N LYS A 212 -19.37 12.40 -19.47
CA LYS A 212 -18.63 12.18 -18.21
C LYS A 212 -17.31 11.44 -18.41
N GLY A 213 -17.17 10.63 -19.46
CA GLY A 213 -15.91 9.92 -19.76
C GLY A 213 -14.82 10.85 -20.24
N LEU A 214 -15.15 11.77 -21.16
CA LEU A 214 -14.19 12.66 -21.80
C LEU A 214 -13.42 13.56 -20.82
N THR A 215 -14.04 13.98 -19.71
CA THR A 215 -13.35 14.81 -18.71
C THR A 215 -12.25 14.03 -18.01
N LEU A 216 -12.52 12.76 -17.64
CA LEU A 216 -11.51 11.91 -16.99
C LEU A 216 -10.40 11.54 -17.97
N GLU A 217 -10.75 11.25 -19.23
CA GLU A 217 -9.79 10.97 -20.29
C GLU A 217 -8.85 12.16 -20.51
N PHE A 218 -9.39 13.39 -20.64
CA PHE A 218 -8.57 14.60 -20.74
C PHE A 218 -7.63 14.80 -19.54
N LEU A 219 -8.14 14.60 -18.32
CA LEU A 219 -7.31 14.71 -17.11
C LEU A 219 -6.20 13.66 -17.07
N SER A 220 -6.47 12.44 -17.55
CA SER A 220 -5.49 11.38 -17.61
C SER A 220 -4.41 11.63 -18.67
N GLU A 221 -4.78 12.19 -19.83
CA GLU A 221 -3.86 12.57 -20.89
C GLU A 221 -2.97 13.73 -20.45
N ARG A 222 -3.56 14.76 -19.82
CA ARG A 222 -2.81 15.86 -19.19
C ARG A 222 -1.79 15.34 -18.18
N ALA A 223 -2.19 14.42 -17.30
CA ALA A 223 -1.29 13.83 -16.31
C ALA A 223 -0.18 13.03 -16.98
N ARG A 224 -0.50 12.26 -18.03
CA ARG A 224 0.48 11.52 -18.83
C ARG A 224 1.51 12.45 -19.45
N ASP A 225 1.09 13.53 -20.09
CA ASP A 225 2.00 14.53 -20.69
C ASP A 225 2.90 15.18 -19.64
N LEU A 226 2.32 15.51 -18.49
CA LEU A 226 3.04 16.08 -17.37
C LEU A 226 4.11 15.11 -16.85
N HIS A 227 3.83 13.80 -16.76
CA HIS A 227 4.79 12.83 -16.22
C HIS A 227 5.77 12.26 -17.27
N HIS A 228 5.37 12.18 -18.53
CA HIS A 228 6.15 11.54 -19.60
C HIS A 228 6.90 12.53 -20.48
N SER A 229 6.69 13.84 -20.32
CA SER A 229 7.50 14.80 -21.06
C SER A 229 8.97 14.68 -20.66
N PRO A 230 9.91 14.69 -21.63
CA PRO A 230 11.34 14.44 -21.36
C PRO A 230 11.99 15.53 -20.49
N GLN A 231 11.32 16.67 -20.35
CA GLN A 231 11.75 17.79 -19.51
C GLN A 231 11.07 17.78 -18.13
N SER A 232 10.09 16.91 -17.91
CA SER A 232 9.40 16.84 -16.63
C SER A 232 10.32 16.36 -15.53
N LYS A 233 10.17 16.99 -14.37
CA LYS A 233 10.72 16.52 -13.09
C LYS A 233 9.62 15.98 -12.18
N ALA A 234 8.37 15.97 -12.64
CA ALA A 234 7.24 15.56 -11.83
C ALA A 234 7.15 14.03 -11.79
N MET A 235 7.31 13.47 -10.60
CA MET A 235 7.18 12.03 -10.38
C MET A 235 5.72 11.67 -10.10
N GLU A 236 5.25 10.60 -10.72
CA GLU A 236 3.94 10.03 -10.40
C GLU A 236 4.00 9.40 -9.00
N GLN A 237 3.13 9.85 -8.10
CA GLN A 237 3.07 9.28 -6.76
C GLN A 237 2.25 7.99 -6.77
N ARG A 238 2.93 6.85 -6.78
CA ARG A 238 2.31 5.53 -6.62
C ARG A 238 2.71 4.91 -5.28
N PRO A 239 2.03 5.26 -4.18
CA PRO A 239 2.34 4.64 -2.90
C PRO A 239 2.04 3.15 -2.96
N HIS A 240 2.91 2.34 -2.37
CA HIS A 240 2.76 0.89 -2.36
C HIS A 240 1.55 0.48 -1.48
N PRO A 241 0.72 -0.52 -1.87
CA PRO A 241 -0.47 -0.92 -1.11
C PRO A 241 -0.21 -1.27 0.35
N ASN A 242 0.92 -1.91 0.64
CA ASN A 242 1.35 -2.25 2.01
C ASN A 242 2.29 -1.20 2.65
N ALA A 243 2.48 -0.05 2.01
CA ALA A 243 3.39 1.02 2.41
C ALA A 243 4.86 0.61 2.63
N GLY A 244 5.32 -0.47 1.98
CA GLY A 244 6.69 -0.98 2.11
C GLY A 244 6.96 -1.73 3.43
N LEU A 245 5.92 -2.10 4.19
CA LEU A 245 6.09 -2.77 5.49
C LEU A 245 6.46 -4.25 5.36
N THR A 246 6.01 -4.93 4.31
CA THR A 246 6.24 -6.37 4.15
C THR A 246 6.25 -6.74 2.69
N TYR A 247 7.36 -7.31 2.23
CA TYR A 247 7.46 -7.84 0.87
C TYR A 247 7.20 -9.36 0.81
N ALA A 248 7.24 -10.03 1.96
CA ALA A 248 6.97 -11.46 2.06
C ALA A 248 5.47 -11.76 1.97
N LYS A 249 5.08 -12.60 1.00
CA LYS A 249 3.75 -13.21 0.94
C LYS A 249 3.76 -14.57 1.65
N ALA A 250 3.57 -14.56 2.96
CA ALA A 250 3.36 -15.81 3.69
C ALA A 250 1.87 -16.19 3.64
N SER A 251 1.56 -17.39 3.17
CA SER A 251 0.22 -17.94 3.33
C SER A 251 -0.13 -18.03 4.83
N PRO A 252 -1.41 -17.93 5.23
CA PRO A 252 -1.79 -18.07 6.63
C PRO A 252 -1.30 -19.38 7.27
N LEU A 253 -1.22 -20.46 6.48
CA LEU A 253 -0.67 -21.74 6.93
C LEU A 253 0.85 -21.68 7.11
N THR A 254 1.57 -21.11 6.14
CA THR A 254 3.02 -20.92 6.20
C THR A 254 3.40 -20.10 7.42
N ASN A 255 2.71 -18.97 7.62
CA ASN A 255 2.92 -18.12 8.78
C ASN A 255 2.69 -18.91 10.08
N TYR A 256 1.55 -19.60 10.21
CA TYR A 256 1.23 -20.38 11.40
C TYR A 256 2.34 -21.40 11.77
N PHE A 257 2.96 -22.06 10.80
CA PHE A 257 3.98 -23.08 11.05
C PHE A 257 5.40 -22.54 11.22
N LEU A 258 5.77 -21.49 10.48
CA LEU A 258 7.13 -20.97 10.45
C LEU A 258 7.37 -19.88 11.48
N THR A 259 6.39 -19.03 11.78
CA THR A 259 6.54 -17.99 12.78
C THR A 259 6.29 -18.55 14.17
N LYS A 260 6.91 -17.95 15.19
CA LYS A 260 6.66 -18.29 16.60
C LYS A 260 5.49 -17.45 17.13
N PRO A 261 4.68 -17.96 18.06
CA PRO A 261 3.71 -17.13 18.74
C PRO A 261 4.46 -16.06 19.54
N GLN A 262 3.95 -14.83 19.51
CA GLN A 262 4.58 -13.67 20.12
C GLN A 262 3.86 -13.32 21.43
N PRO A 263 4.58 -12.89 22.48
CA PRO A 263 3.95 -12.48 23.72
C PRO A 263 3.20 -11.17 23.52
N ALA A 264 1.95 -11.15 23.96
CA ALA A 264 1.06 -10.00 23.92
C ALA A 264 0.63 -9.63 25.34
N ARG A 265 0.64 -8.34 25.68
CA ARG A 265 0.18 -7.85 26.98
C ARG A 265 -1.22 -7.26 26.86
N ILE A 266 -2.15 -7.73 27.69
CA ILE A 266 -3.49 -7.15 27.79
C ILE A 266 -3.39 -5.81 28.53
N ILE A 267 -3.77 -4.70 27.90
CA ILE A 267 -3.64 -3.35 28.51
C ILE A 267 -4.91 -2.94 29.26
N GLY A 268 -6.09 -3.41 28.84
CA GLY A 268 -7.35 -2.90 29.37
C GLY A 268 -8.48 -3.91 29.39
N ALA A 269 -9.58 -3.47 30.00
CA ALA A 269 -10.85 -4.20 29.99
C ALA A 269 -11.43 -4.28 28.57
N LYS A 270 -12.36 -5.21 28.39
CA LYS A 270 -13.04 -5.46 27.12
C LYS A 270 -13.84 -4.21 26.69
N LEU A 271 -13.66 -3.76 25.45
CA LEU A 271 -14.29 -2.55 24.89
C LEU A 271 -15.74 -2.80 24.40
N GLY A 272 -16.55 -3.50 25.20
CA GLY A 272 -17.96 -3.78 24.91
C GLY A 272 -18.24 -5.11 24.19
N ASN A 273 -19.47 -5.27 23.72
CA ASN A 273 -19.96 -6.53 23.12
C ASN A 273 -19.37 -6.70 21.71
N GLY A 274 -18.34 -7.55 21.59
CA GLY A 274 -17.75 -7.97 20.32
C GLY A 274 -16.39 -7.33 20.02
N VAL A 275 -16.00 -6.26 20.72
CA VAL A 275 -14.64 -5.73 20.66
C VAL A 275 -13.83 -6.45 21.73
N GLY A 276 -12.85 -7.25 21.30
CA GLY A 276 -11.94 -7.97 22.22
C GLY A 276 -11.13 -7.02 23.11
N HIS A 277 -10.28 -7.59 23.96
CA HIS A 277 -9.42 -6.77 24.80
C HIS A 277 -8.41 -5.97 23.96
N PRO A 278 -8.07 -4.73 24.36
CA PRO A 278 -6.94 -4.02 23.79
C PRO A 278 -5.65 -4.68 24.27
N VAL A 279 -4.79 -5.01 23.32
CA VAL A 279 -3.57 -5.79 23.54
C VAL A 279 -2.40 -5.02 22.94
N SER A 280 -1.29 -4.91 23.67
CA SER A 280 -0.04 -4.50 23.07
C SER A 280 0.81 -5.69 22.67
N ILE A 281 1.25 -5.66 21.42
CA ILE A 281 2.13 -6.65 20.84
C ILE A 281 3.19 -5.91 20.04
N GLY A 282 4.47 -6.16 20.32
CA GLY A 282 5.53 -5.60 19.50
C GLY A 282 5.61 -4.07 19.49
N GLY A 283 5.17 -3.41 20.56
CA GLY A 283 5.09 -1.94 20.62
C GLY A 283 3.88 -1.32 19.90
N MET A 284 3.03 -2.14 19.28
CA MET A 284 1.77 -1.72 18.67
C MET A 284 0.60 -1.93 19.61
N LEU A 285 -0.52 -1.23 19.34
CA LEU A 285 -1.80 -1.45 19.97
C LEU A 285 -2.74 -2.16 19.00
N SER A 286 -3.27 -3.29 19.45
CA SER A 286 -4.10 -4.21 18.68
C SER A 286 -5.44 -4.41 19.38
N TYR A 287 -6.50 -4.63 18.61
CA TYR A 287 -7.84 -4.89 19.12
C TYR A 287 -8.33 -6.26 18.65
N GLY A 288 -9.27 -6.84 19.40
CA GLY A 288 -9.98 -8.04 18.95
C GLY A 288 -9.39 -9.36 19.44
N LEU A 289 -8.52 -9.36 20.46
CA LEU A 289 -8.20 -10.61 21.14
C LEU A 289 -9.43 -11.05 21.95
N SER A 290 -10.07 -12.14 21.51
CA SER A 290 -11.08 -12.85 22.30
C SER A 290 -10.38 -13.73 23.32
N ALA A 291 -9.60 -13.12 24.23
CA ALA A 291 -8.86 -13.86 25.24
C ALA A 291 -9.81 -14.58 26.19
N SER A 292 -9.47 -15.82 26.53
CA SER A 292 -10.14 -16.58 27.58
C SER A 292 -9.79 -15.99 28.95
N ALA A 293 -10.67 -15.18 29.54
CA ALA A 293 -10.70 -14.73 30.94
C ALA A 293 -9.36 -14.29 31.60
N ALA A 294 -8.32 -14.00 30.82
CA ALA A 294 -6.99 -13.71 31.34
C ALA A 294 -6.99 -12.34 32.02
N PRO A 295 -6.30 -12.19 33.17
CA PRO A 295 -6.28 -10.93 33.90
C PRO A 295 -5.59 -9.84 33.09
N VAL A 296 -5.99 -8.58 33.32
CA VAL A 296 -5.34 -7.41 32.72
C VAL A 296 -3.85 -7.42 33.11
N LEU A 297 -2.96 -7.00 32.20
CA LEU A 297 -1.50 -7.04 32.29
C LEU A 297 -0.83 -8.42 32.17
N SER A 298 -1.60 -9.51 32.05
CA SER A 298 -1.03 -10.82 31.74
C SER A 298 -0.42 -10.86 30.33
N SER A 299 0.62 -11.68 30.18
CA SER A 299 1.25 -11.99 28.90
C SER A 299 0.61 -13.24 28.33
N VAL A 300 0.03 -13.14 27.14
CA VAL A 300 -0.62 -14.25 26.44
C VAL A 300 0.12 -14.50 25.12
N PRO A 301 0.45 -15.76 24.78
CA PRO A 301 1.03 -16.08 23.47
C PRO A 301 -0.04 -15.93 22.39
N VAL A 302 0.19 -15.01 21.45
CA VAL A 302 -0.74 -14.74 20.35
C VAL A 302 -0.05 -14.81 19.00
N ARG A 303 -0.86 -14.96 17.95
CA ARG A 303 -0.43 -14.83 16.56
C ARG A 303 -1.25 -13.75 15.88
N VAL A 304 -0.59 -12.98 15.03
CA VAL A 304 -1.28 -12.05 14.14
C VAL A 304 -1.85 -12.87 12.98
N SER A 305 -3.16 -12.80 12.77
CA SER A 305 -3.85 -13.59 11.73
C SER A 305 -4.12 -12.79 10.45
N SER A 306 -4.39 -11.50 10.59
CA SER A 306 -4.45 -10.56 9.47
C SER A 306 -4.14 -9.15 9.95
N ALA A 307 -3.58 -8.34 9.07
CA ALA A 307 -3.23 -6.95 9.30
C ALA A 307 -3.85 -6.05 8.23
N ARG A 308 -4.38 -4.90 8.64
CA ARG A 308 -5.00 -3.91 7.77
C ARG A 308 -4.41 -2.54 8.02
N LEU A 309 -3.87 -1.91 6.98
CA LEU A 309 -3.32 -0.56 7.05
C LEU A 309 -4.44 0.47 6.88
N PHE A 310 -4.67 1.27 7.92
CA PHE A 310 -5.58 2.41 7.87
C PHE A 310 -4.87 3.68 7.46
N ALA A 311 -3.71 3.94 8.08
CA ALA A 311 -2.90 5.11 7.81
C ALA A 311 -1.45 4.69 7.64
N ALA A 312 -0.92 4.89 6.44
CA ALA A 312 0.50 4.76 6.15
C ALA A 312 1.32 5.86 6.84
N PRO A 313 2.62 5.64 7.07
CA PRO A 313 3.47 6.71 7.53
C PRO A 313 3.57 7.78 6.44
N ARG A 314 3.82 9.03 6.85
CA ARG A 314 4.22 10.10 5.95
C ARG A 314 5.73 10.31 6.13
N PRO A 315 6.57 9.51 5.44
CA PRO A 315 8.02 9.65 5.56
C PRO A 315 8.54 10.90 4.84
N VAL A 316 7.75 11.47 3.92
CA VAL A 316 8.11 12.66 3.14
C VAL A 316 7.28 13.87 3.57
N GLY A 317 7.93 15.01 3.83
CA GLY A 317 7.30 16.30 4.07
C GLY A 317 7.98 17.12 5.18
N ASP A 318 7.46 18.32 5.43
CA ASP A 318 8.00 19.22 6.47
C ASP A 318 7.83 18.65 7.88
N GLU A 319 6.73 17.93 8.09
CA GLU A 319 6.46 17.17 9.32
C GLU A 319 6.82 15.70 9.12
N LEU A 320 8.07 15.36 9.46
CA LEU A 320 8.60 14.00 9.42
C LEU A 320 7.90 13.09 10.44
N SER A 321 6.80 12.46 10.01
CA SER A 321 6.09 11.50 10.85
C SER A 321 6.92 10.21 11.00
N SER A 322 7.18 9.80 12.25
CA SER A 322 7.79 8.49 12.54
C SER A 322 6.83 7.34 12.22
N LEU A 323 7.31 6.10 12.26
CA LEU A 323 6.44 4.92 12.13
C LEU A 323 5.39 4.81 13.26
N ARG A 324 5.49 5.63 14.31
CA ARG A 324 4.43 5.78 15.32
C ARG A 324 3.11 6.32 14.78
N ALA A 325 3.15 7.06 13.66
CA ALA A 325 1.93 7.57 13.02
C ALA A 325 1.18 6.48 12.23
N VAL A 326 1.82 5.32 12.02
CA VAL A 326 1.23 4.20 11.31
C VAL A 326 0.10 3.62 12.13
N LYS A 327 -1.09 3.55 11.52
CA LYS A 327 -2.26 2.92 12.11
C LYS A 327 -2.54 1.62 11.39
N ILE A 328 -2.24 0.50 12.06
CA ILE A 328 -2.53 -0.84 11.57
C ILE A 328 -3.52 -1.49 12.54
N GLU A 329 -4.59 -2.03 11.99
CA GLU A 329 -5.48 -2.94 12.71
C GLU A 329 -5.00 -4.35 12.49
N THR A 330 -4.60 -4.99 13.58
CA THR A 330 -4.20 -6.40 13.58
C THR A 330 -5.26 -7.22 14.27
N THR A 331 -5.62 -8.35 13.65
CA THR A 331 -6.51 -9.35 14.26
C THR A 331 -5.67 -10.44 14.91
N LEU A 332 -5.78 -10.56 16.23
CA LEU A 332 -4.99 -11.50 17.01
C LEU A 332 -5.77 -12.79 17.27
N LYS A 333 -5.07 -13.92 17.25
CA LYS A 333 -5.59 -15.22 17.71
C LYS A 333 -4.71 -15.74 18.83
N GLU A 334 -5.34 -16.18 19.91
CA GLU A 334 -4.64 -16.83 21.02
C GLU A 334 -4.13 -18.21 20.57
N GLN A 335 -2.87 -18.52 20.86
CA GLN A 335 -2.24 -19.77 20.42
C GLN A 335 -3.00 -20.99 20.95
N ALA A 336 -3.40 -20.96 22.23
CA ALA A 336 -4.14 -22.05 22.87
C ALA A 336 -5.46 -22.36 22.16
N GLN A 337 -6.20 -21.33 21.72
CA GLN A 337 -7.45 -21.49 20.98
C GLN A 337 -7.21 -22.05 19.58
N THR A 338 -6.14 -21.62 18.90
CA THR A 338 -5.79 -22.20 17.60
C THR A 338 -5.35 -23.65 17.72
N ASP A 339 -4.69 -24.02 18.82
CA ASP A 339 -4.20 -25.38 19.07
C ASP A 339 -5.33 -26.34 19.46
N SER A 340 -6.32 -25.87 20.22
CA SER A 340 -7.50 -26.67 20.57
C SER A 340 -8.36 -27.04 19.36
N LEU A 341 -8.35 -26.22 18.31
CA LEU A 341 -9.07 -26.51 17.07
C LEU A 341 -8.39 -27.56 16.19
N ARG A 342 -7.17 -28.00 16.55
CA ARG A 342 -6.41 -28.95 15.74
C ARG A 342 -6.72 -30.38 16.14
N ALA A 343 -7.05 -31.20 15.16
CA ALA A 343 -7.07 -32.65 15.33
C ALA A 343 -5.69 -33.22 15.71
N ASN A 344 -4.61 -32.57 15.23
CA ASN A 344 -3.23 -32.97 15.50
C ASN A 344 -2.43 -31.80 16.07
N LEU A 345 -1.86 -31.99 17.26
CA LEU A 345 -1.02 -31.00 17.94
C LEU A 345 0.38 -30.90 17.33
N HIS A 346 0.83 -31.93 16.61
CA HIS A 346 2.18 -31.96 16.03
C HIS A 346 2.27 -31.11 14.76
N ARG A 347 3.49 -30.68 14.42
CA ARG A 347 3.73 -29.95 13.17
C ARG A 347 3.71 -30.91 11.98
N PRO A 348 3.04 -30.59 10.85
CA PRO A 348 3.13 -31.35 9.62
C PRO A 348 4.58 -31.61 9.24
N GLY A 349 4.86 -32.81 8.74
CA GLY A 349 6.21 -33.26 8.39
C GLY A 349 7.02 -33.84 9.56
N THR A 350 6.56 -33.73 10.80
CA THR A 350 7.20 -34.44 11.93
C THR A 350 6.74 -35.91 11.99
N ARG A 351 7.59 -36.81 12.48
CA ARG A 351 7.24 -38.23 12.66
C ARG A 351 5.98 -38.42 13.53
N ALA A 352 5.89 -37.68 14.64
CA ALA A 352 4.71 -37.70 15.53
C ALA A 352 3.41 -37.26 14.83
N TYR A 353 3.50 -36.38 13.83
CA TYR A 353 2.35 -36.00 13.02
C TYR A 353 1.83 -37.18 12.20
N ILE A 354 2.73 -37.93 11.56
CA ILE A 354 2.40 -39.09 10.72
C ILE A 354 1.81 -40.22 11.58
N GLU A 355 2.43 -40.51 12.73
CA GLU A 355 1.97 -41.55 13.66
C GLU A 355 0.53 -41.31 14.13
N ARG A 356 0.17 -40.05 14.42
CA ARG A 356 -1.19 -39.70 14.84
C ARG A 356 -2.21 -39.71 13.70
N GLN A 357 -1.79 -39.49 12.45
CA GLN A 357 -2.68 -39.54 11.29
C GLN A 357 -3.14 -40.98 11.00
N GLN A 358 -2.30 -41.98 11.28
CA GLN A 358 -2.63 -43.40 11.10
C GLN A 358 -3.70 -43.91 12.07
N LEU A 359 -3.95 -43.21 13.17
CA LEU A 359 -4.92 -43.60 14.20
C LEU A 359 -6.33 -43.05 13.96
N VAL A 360 -6.55 -42.22 12.94
CA VAL A 360 -7.90 -41.86 12.53
C VAL A 360 -8.42 -43.04 11.69
N PRO A 361 -9.29 -43.91 12.24
CA PRO A 361 -9.81 -45.04 11.47
C PRO A 361 -10.40 -44.51 10.18
N ALA A 362 -10.07 -45.14 9.05
CA ALA A 362 -10.55 -44.77 7.72
C ALA A 362 -12.06 -44.52 7.79
N TYR A 363 -12.44 -43.25 7.85
CA TYR A 363 -13.82 -42.85 8.02
C TYR A 363 -14.55 -43.31 6.77
N ASN A 364 -15.36 -44.36 6.91
CA ASN A 364 -16.08 -45.07 5.86
C ASN A 364 -16.48 -44.16 4.69
N GLU A 365 -15.79 -44.33 3.55
CA GLU A 365 -16.04 -43.63 2.28
C GLU A 365 -17.49 -43.78 1.77
N LYS A 366 -18.27 -44.70 2.34
CA LYS A 366 -19.65 -44.99 1.97
C LYS A 366 -20.66 -43.85 2.22
N MET A 367 -20.32 -42.80 2.97
CA MET A 367 -21.22 -41.66 3.23
C MET A 367 -21.12 -40.51 2.20
N ARG A 368 -20.17 -40.53 1.26
CA ARG A 368 -19.96 -39.40 0.34
C ARG A 368 -20.88 -39.36 -0.90
N SER A 369 -21.68 -40.38 -1.17
CA SER A 369 -22.50 -40.39 -2.41
C SER A 369 -23.88 -39.73 -2.32
N ARG A 370 -24.38 -39.33 -1.13
CA ARG A 370 -25.78 -38.89 -0.98
C ARG A 370 -26.09 -37.41 -0.77
N ASN A 371 -25.12 -36.54 -0.52
CA ASN A 371 -25.39 -35.11 -0.30
C ASN A 371 -24.91 -34.22 -1.47
N LYS A 372 -25.45 -34.46 -2.66
CA LYS A 372 -25.60 -33.41 -3.67
C LYS A 372 -26.96 -32.76 -3.45
N ARG A 373 -27.00 -31.43 -3.32
CA ARG A 373 -28.17 -30.52 -3.21
C ARG A 373 -28.56 -30.07 -1.81
N SER A 374 -27.89 -29.02 -1.34
CA SER A 374 -28.53 -27.75 -0.96
C SER A 374 -27.46 -26.80 -0.42
N MET A 375 -26.79 -26.09 -1.33
CA MET A 375 -25.99 -24.94 -0.89
C MET A 375 -26.97 -23.85 -0.44
N VAL A 376 -27.10 -23.70 0.88
CA VAL A 376 -27.78 -22.57 1.51
C VAL A 376 -27.08 -21.29 1.05
N ARG A 377 -27.80 -20.45 0.31
CA ARG A 377 -27.32 -19.11 -0.08
C ARG A 377 -27.06 -18.31 1.19
N LEU A 378 -25.78 -18.02 1.45
CA LEU A 378 -25.40 -17.09 2.52
C LEU A 378 -26.05 -15.71 2.24
N PRO A 379 -26.65 -15.05 3.24
CA PRO A 379 -27.21 -13.73 3.08
C PRO A 379 -26.12 -12.75 2.66
N GLN A 380 -26.34 -12.05 1.54
CA GLN A 380 -25.42 -11.03 1.06
C GLN A 380 -25.36 -9.91 2.10
N LYS A 381 -24.15 -9.58 2.58
CA LYS A 381 -23.95 -8.44 3.48
C LYS A 381 -24.38 -7.14 2.75
N PRO A 382 -25.11 -6.23 3.43
CA PRO A 382 -25.50 -4.96 2.83
C PRO A 382 -24.25 -4.16 2.46
N LYS A 383 -24.19 -3.70 1.20
CA LYS A 383 -23.10 -2.84 0.72
C LYS A 383 -23.09 -1.55 1.54
N PRO A 384 -21.93 -1.07 2.04
CA PRO A 384 -21.85 0.18 2.78
C PRO A 384 -22.35 1.33 1.89
N LYS A 385 -23.24 2.17 2.43
CA LYS A 385 -23.73 3.36 1.73
C LYS A 385 -22.54 4.33 1.58
N PRO A 386 -22.21 4.79 0.35
CA PRO A 386 -21.13 5.76 0.15
C PRO A 386 -21.47 7.06 0.89
N GLN A 387 -20.50 7.61 1.63
CA GLN A 387 -20.65 8.82 2.44
C GLN A 387 -21.09 10.02 1.57
N ALA A 388 -21.98 10.85 2.13
CA ALA A 388 -22.69 11.93 1.43
C ALA A 388 -21.81 13.06 0.89
N ILE A 389 -20.54 13.15 1.33
CA ILE A 389 -19.57 14.19 0.95
C ILE A 389 -19.27 14.16 -0.56
N SER A 390 -19.41 13.01 -1.22
CA SER A 390 -19.14 12.89 -2.66
C SER A 390 -20.17 13.58 -3.56
N LYS A 391 -21.40 13.85 -3.08
CA LYS A 391 -22.46 14.39 -3.96
C LYS A 391 -22.30 15.88 -4.24
N SER A 392 -21.83 16.68 -3.28
CA SER A 392 -21.61 18.12 -3.47
C SER A 392 -20.37 18.40 -4.33
N LEU A 393 -19.26 17.69 -4.10
CA LEU A 393 -18.03 17.84 -4.90
C LEU A 393 -18.26 17.49 -6.38
N VAL A 394 -19.05 16.45 -6.66
CA VAL A 394 -19.40 16.07 -8.04
C VAL A 394 -20.40 17.06 -8.66
N SER A 395 -21.27 17.71 -7.88
CA SER A 395 -22.13 18.77 -8.41
C SER A 395 -21.35 20.04 -8.73
N ASP A 396 -20.32 20.38 -7.95
CA ASP A 396 -19.48 21.56 -8.19
C ASP A 396 -18.66 21.41 -9.48
N LEU A 397 -18.11 20.22 -9.72
CA LEU A 397 -17.46 19.89 -11.00
C LEU A 397 -18.44 19.94 -12.19
N ARG A 398 -19.73 19.65 -11.98
CA ARG A 398 -20.76 19.79 -13.04
C ARG A 398 -21.11 21.24 -13.32
N GLY A 399 -21.20 22.09 -12.29
CA GLY A 399 -21.46 23.53 -12.45
C GLY A 399 -20.41 24.23 -13.31
N MET A 400 -19.16 23.75 -13.27
CA MET A 400 -18.06 24.29 -14.09
C MET A 400 -18.19 24.04 -15.59
N ILE A 401 -19.01 23.08 -16.04
CA ILE A 401 -19.20 22.75 -17.47
C ILE A 401 -20.29 23.64 -18.09
N THR A 402 -21.19 24.18 -17.27
CA THR A 402 -22.41 24.86 -17.74
C THR A 402 -22.36 26.38 -17.65
N GLN A 403 -21.38 26.96 -16.95
CA GLN A 403 -21.22 28.42 -16.92
C GLN A 403 -20.35 28.88 -18.13
N PRO A 404 -20.86 29.79 -18.98
CA PRO A 404 -20.19 30.23 -20.21
C PRO A 404 -18.84 30.90 -19.97
#